data_AF-A0A5M8QRD6-F1
#
_entry.id   AF-A0A5M8QRD6-F1
#
_cell.length_a   1.000
_cell.length_b   1.000
_cell.length_c   1.000
_cell.angle_alpha   90.00
_cell.angle_beta   90.00
_cell.angle_gamma   90.00
#
_symmetry.space_group_name_H-M   'P 1'
#
loop_
_entity.id
_entity.type
_entity.pdbx_description
1 polymer ?
#
loop_
_entity_poly.entity_id
_entity_poly.type
_entity_poly.pdbx_seq_one_letter_code
_entity_poly.pdbx_strand_id
1 'polypeptide(L)'
;MTVQLAMSQPHQVSFLKNNDPQKLEMVIAMMVEIMAEQFNVKETFSDLQILDCTLSIIERFWYLRPEEVMFAFKQAKLGKYGPVYNKLDTSTILNWLHRYDTEERMHQIEQNRSAYKKQESEPQIDVLAAYNKEIKHLQENNGVPRLVTESKEKQQQEREKKRGELSFQQYREEYYKNRVPEVREKVAAEQ
;
A
#
# COMPACT_ATOMS: atom_id res chain seq x y z
N MET A 1 0.48 -16.97 -0.23
CA MET A 1 0.72 -15.51 -0.30
C MET A 1 -0.30 -14.84 0.60
N THR A 2 0.13 -13.97 1.53
CA THR A 2 -0.75 -13.25 2.47
C THR A 2 -0.93 -11.80 2.03
N VAL A 3 -1.96 -11.11 2.55
CA VAL A 3 -2.21 -9.67 2.32
C VAL A 3 -0.97 -8.85 2.68
N GLN A 4 -0.37 -9.11 3.85
CA GLN A 4 0.81 -8.40 4.32
C GLN A 4 2.03 -8.57 3.40
N LEU A 5 2.23 -9.76 2.82
CA LEU A 5 3.33 -10.02 1.88
C LEU A 5 3.08 -9.36 0.51
N ALA A 6 1.84 -9.33 0.04
CA ALA A 6 1.47 -8.58 -1.17
C ALA A 6 1.69 -7.07 -0.93
N MET A 7 1.36 -6.61 0.29
CA MET A 7 1.57 -5.23 0.71
C MET A 7 3.03 -4.84 1.01
N SER A 8 3.98 -5.77 1.00
CA SER A 8 5.39 -5.46 1.21
C SER A 8 6.16 -5.29 -0.08
N GLN A 9 5.53 -5.50 -1.25
CA GLN A 9 6.21 -5.40 -2.54
C GLN A 9 6.51 -3.93 -2.90
N PRO A 10 7.59 -3.67 -3.65
CA PRO A 10 8.16 -2.33 -3.79
C PRO A 10 7.39 -1.40 -4.73
N HIS A 11 6.66 -1.90 -5.73
CA HIS A 11 6.15 -1.06 -6.83
C HIS A 11 4.63 -1.11 -6.99
N GLN A 12 3.97 0.03 -6.81
CA GLN A 12 2.56 0.23 -7.11
C GLN A 12 2.30 0.35 -8.62
N VAL A 13 1.06 0.12 -9.03
CA VAL A 13 0.61 0.24 -10.43
C VAL A 13 0.92 1.63 -10.99
N SER A 14 0.72 2.72 -10.24
CA SER A 14 1.07 4.08 -10.66
C SER A 14 2.55 4.28 -10.92
N PHE A 15 3.41 3.72 -10.07
CA PHE A 15 4.85 3.79 -10.27
C PHE A 15 5.24 3.08 -11.57
N LEU A 16 4.71 1.88 -11.80
CA LEU A 16 4.98 1.12 -13.01
C LEU A 16 4.43 1.81 -14.26
N LYS A 17 3.25 2.44 -14.18
CA LYS A 17 2.63 3.20 -15.28
C LYS A 17 3.53 4.33 -15.79
N ASN A 18 4.27 4.97 -14.90
CA ASN A 18 5.15 6.09 -15.26
C ASN A 18 6.53 5.64 -15.79
N ASN A 19 6.96 4.41 -15.50
CA ASN A 19 8.28 3.91 -15.90
C ASN A 19 8.19 3.04 -17.16
N ASP A 20 7.20 2.15 -17.22
CA ASP A 20 7.02 1.20 -18.31
C ASP A 20 5.52 0.84 -18.47
N PRO A 21 4.72 1.75 -19.05
CA PRO A 21 3.27 1.58 -19.17
C PRO A 21 2.90 0.35 -20.00
N GLN A 22 3.65 0.06 -21.07
CA GLN A 22 3.37 -1.09 -21.94
C GLN A 22 3.56 -2.41 -21.20
N LYS A 23 4.66 -2.53 -20.43
CA LYS A 23 4.90 -3.73 -19.62
C LYS A 23 3.86 -3.88 -18.52
N LEU A 24 3.44 -2.78 -17.89
CA LEU A 24 2.37 -2.82 -16.89
C LEU A 24 1.06 -3.32 -17.50
N GLU A 25 0.63 -2.74 -18.62
CA GLU A 25 -0.59 -3.15 -19.33
C GLU A 25 -0.54 -4.64 -19.68
N MET A 26 0.58 -5.10 -20.25
CA MET A 26 0.78 -6.53 -20.57
C MET A 26 0.68 -7.42 -19.33
N VAL A 27 1.31 -7.02 -18.22
CA VAL A 27 1.26 -7.79 -16.97
C VAL A 27 -0.16 -7.89 -16.43
N ILE A 28 -0.90 -6.78 -16.35
CA ILE A 28 -2.27 -6.79 -15.83
C ILE A 28 -3.21 -7.56 -16.77
N ALA A 29 -3.04 -7.42 -18.09
CA ALA A 29 -3.81 -8.19 -19.08
C ALA A 29 -3.59 -9.70 -18.92
N MET A 30 -2.35 -10.16 -18.79
CA MET A 30 -2.03 -11.56 -18.51
C MET A 30 -2.67 -12.04 -17.20
N MET A 31 -2.71 -11.20 -16.16
CA MET A 31 -3.37 -11.57 -14.91
C MET A 31 -4.88 -11.76 -15.07
N VAL A 32 -5.53 -10.91 -15.87
CA VAL A 32 -6.97 -11.01 -16.17
C VAL A 32 -7.25 -12.25 -17.02
N GLU A 33 -6.44 -12.51 -18.04
CA GLU A 33 -6.56 -13.67 -18.92
C GLU A 33 -6.41 -14.99 -18.15
N ILE A 34 -5.32 -15.15 -17.41
CA ILE A 34 -5.06 -16.32 -16.56
C ILE A 34 -6.21 -16.53 -15.57
N MET A 35 -6.74 -15.45 -15.00
CA MET A 35 -7.86 -15.55 -14.06
C MET A 35 -9.14 -16.00 -14.77
N ALA A 36 -9.46 -15.42 -15.93
CA ALA A 36 -10.64 -15.78 -16.72
C ALA A 36 -10.62 -17.25 -17.14
N GLU A 37 -9.48 -17.76 -17.61
CA GLU A 37 -9.30 -19.19 -17.93
C GLU A 37 -9.56 -20.09 -16.71
N GLN A 38 -9.10 -19.67 -15.53
CA GLN A 38 -9.23 -20.47 -14.31
C GLN A 38 -10.66 -20.60 -13.78
N PHE A 39 -11.57 -19.68 -14.14
CA PHE A 39 -12.97 -19.75 -13.77
C PHE A 39 -13.83 -20.62 -14.70
N ASN A 40 -13.30 -21.00 -15.88
CA ASN A 40 -13.96 -21.88 -16.85
C ASN A 40 -15.44 -21.53 -17.10
N VAL A 41 -15.73 -20.23 -17.22
CA VAL A 41 -17.09 -19.72 -17.49
C VAL A 41 -17.48 -19.96 -18.96
N LYS A 42 -18.79 -20.16 -19.21
CA LYS A 42 -19.31 -20.44 -20.57
C LYS A 42 -19.09 -19.29 -21.55
N GLU A 43 -19.20 -18.06 -21.07
CA GLU A 43 -18.84 -16.84 -21.81
C GLU A 43 -17.57 -16.27 -21.18
N THR A 44 -16.46 -16.37 -21.90
CA THR A 44 -15.19 -15.76 -21.52
C THR A 44 -15.07 -14.35 -22.09
N PHE A 45 -14.09 -13.60 -21.58
CA PHE A 45 -13.71 -12.31 -22.15
C PHE A 45 -13.20 -12.46 -23.59
N SER A 46 -13.54 -11.50 -24.46
CA SER A 46 -12.81 -11.27 -25.71
C SER A 46 -11.58 -10.39 -25.48
N ASP A 47 -10.61 -10.40 -26.39
CA ASP A 47 -9.38 -9.59 -26.30
C ASP A 47 -9.65 -8.11 -26.01
N LEU A 48 -10.67 -7.53 -26.66
CA LEU A 48 -11.08 -6.14 -26.43
C LEU A 48 -11.64 -5.92 -25.02
N GLN A 49 -12.38 -6.89 -24.48
CA GLN A 49 -12.89 -6.82 -23.12
C GLN A 49 -11.77 -6.99 -22.08
N ILE A 50 -10.74 -7.81 -22.38
CA ILE A 50 -9.55 -7.95 -21.52
C ILE A 50 -8.80 -6.61 -21.48
N LEU A 51 -8.60 -5.97 -22.63
CA LEU A 51 -7.97 -4.66 -22.73
C LEU A 51 -8.75 -3.60 -21.94
N ASP A 52 -10.06 -3.50 -22.13
CA ASP A 52 -10.91 -2.56 -21.42
C ASP A 52 -10.90 -2.78 -19.90
N CYS A 53 -10.97 -4.04 -19.46
CA CYS A 53 -10.85 -4.39 -18.06
C CYS A 53 -9.47 -4.02 -17.49
N THR A 54 -8.41 -4.25 -18.25
CA THR A 54 -7.03 -3.91 -17.86
C THR A 54 -6.87 -2.41 -17.64
N LEU A 55 -7.33 -1.59 -18.58
CA LEU A 55 -7.27 -0.13 -18.47
C LEU A 55 -8.10 0.37 -17.27
N SER A 56 -9.29 -0.21 -17.06
CA SER A 56 -10.15 0.09 -15.92
C SER A 56 -9.47 -0.21 -14.58
N ILE A 57 -8.72 -1.31 -14.48
CA ILE A 57 -7.97 -1.68 -13.28
C ILE A 57 -6.84 -0.66 -13.04
N ILE A 58 -6.06 -0.34 -14.07
CA ILE A 58 -4.94 0.60 -13.99
C ILE A 58 -5.42 1.98 -13.54
N GLU A 59 -6.56 2.44 -14.05
CA GLU A 59 -7.13 3.74 -13.72
C GLU A 59 -7.70 3.79 -12.29
N ARG A 60 -8.50 2.80 -11.90
CA ARG A 60 -9.23 2.82 -10.62
C ARG A 60 -8.39 2.38 -9.43
N PHE A 61 -7.46 1.45 -9.65
CA PHE A 61 -6.66 0.79 -8.60
C PHE A 61 -5.16 1.09 -8.74
N TRP A 62 -4.81 2.28 -9.24
CA TRP A 62 -3.43 2.74 -9.44
C TRP A 62 -2.53 2.64 -8.19
N TYR A 63 -3.11 2.68 -7.00
CA TYR A 63 -2.39 2.63 -5.70
C TYR A 63 -2.16 1.20 -5.19
N LEU A 64 -2.80 0.21 -5.81
CA LEU A 64 -2.53 -1.20 -5.51
C LEU A 64 -1.22 -1.63 -6.18
N ARG A 65 -0.66 -2.72 -5.67
CA ARG A 65 0.46 -3.41 -6.32
C ARG A 65 -0.05 -4.56 -7.19
N PRO A 66 0.66 -4.94 -8.28
CA PRO A 66 0.26 -6.08 -9.10
C PRO A 66 0.06 -7.38 -8.29
N GLU A 67 0.84 -7.58 -7.22
CA GLU A 67 0.71 -8.72 -6.33
C GLU A 67 -0.56 -8.67 -5.48
N GLU A 68 -1.06 -7.47 -5.16
CA GLU A 68 -2.34 -7.26 -4.49
C GLU A 68 -3.51 -7.58 -5.44
N VAL A 69 -3.41 -7.18 -6.72
CA VAL A 69 -4.38 -7.53 -7.77
C VAL A 69 -4.46 -9.06 -7.92
N MET A 70 -3.30 -9.71 -8.09
CA MET A 70 -3.20 -11.17 -8.20
C MET A 70 -3.70 -11.88 -6.92
N PHE A 71 -3.44 -11.31 -5.74
CA PHE A 71 -3.96 -11.85 -4.49
C PHE A 71 -5.49 -11.81 -4.44
N ALA A 72 -6.09 -10.68 -4.82
CA ALA A 72 -7.54 -10.54 -4.90
C ALA A 72 -8.16 -11.57 -5.86
N PHE A 73 -7.57 -11.77 -7.04
CA PHE A 73 -8.04 -12.78 -8.00
C PHE A 73 -7.98 -14.21 -7.42
N LYS A 74 -6.94 -14.53 -6.66
CA LYS A 74 -6.84 -15.82 -5.95
C LYS A 74 -7.93 -15.97 -4.89
N GLN A 75 -8.23 -14.92 -4.13
CA GLN A 75 -9.33 -14.96 -3.14
C GLN A 75 -10.70 -15.10 -3.81
N ALA A 76 -10.92 -14.43 -4.93
CA ALA A 76 -12.13 -14.57 -5.74
C ALA A 76 -12.34 -16.02 -6.17
N LYS A 77 -11.28 -16.67 -6.68
CA LYS A 77 -11.30 -18.09 -7.08
C LYS A 77 -11.63 -19.04 -5.93
N LEU A 78 -11.21 -18.70 -4.70
CA LEU A 78 -11.55 -19.44 -3.50
C LEU A 78 -13.00 -19.17 -3.02
N GLY A 79 -13.79 -18.39 -3.77
CA GLY A 79 -15.18 -18.09 -3.47
C GLY A 79 -15.38 -16.97 -2.46
N LYS A 80 -14.32 -16.30 -2.00
CA LYS A 80 -14.38 -15.29 -0.93
C LYS A 80 -15.31 -14.13 -1.28
N TYR A 81 -15.34 -13.73 -2.54
CA TYR A 81 -16.10 -12.58 -2.99
C TYR A 81 -17.48 -12.93 -3.55
N GLY A 82 -17.95 -14.15 -3.31
CA GLY A 82 -19.23 -14.66 -3.80
C GLY A 82 -19.09 -15.52 -5.06
N PRO A 83 -20.19 -16.17 -5.48
CA PRO A 83 -20.19 -17.05 -6.64
C PRO A 83 -20.06 -16.27 -7.96
N VAL A 84 -19.28 -16.81 -8.89
CA VAL A 84 -19.33 -16.42 -10.31
C VAL A 84 -20.33 -17.32 -10.98
N TYR A 85 -21.40 -16.72 -11.52
CA TYR A 85 -22.41 -17.44 -12.27
C TYR A 85 -21.96 -17.61 -13.73
N ASN A 86 -22.91 -17.74 -14.66
CA ASN A 86 -22.67 -18.10 -16.07
C ASN A 86 -21.70 -17.18 -16.85
N LYS A 87 -21.32 -16.03 -16.30
CA LYS A 87 -20.51 -15.01 -16.96
C LYS A 87 -19.55 -14.35 -16.00
N LEU A 88 -18.34 -14.10 -16.49
CA LEU A 88 -17.34 -13.25 -15.86
C LEU A 88 -17.21 -11.97 -16.70
N ASP A 89 -17.36 -10.81 -16.07
CA ASP A 89 -17.29 -9.51 -16.74
C ASP A 89 -16.43 -8.49 -15.97
N THR A 90 -16.15 -7.35 -16.60
CA THR A 90 -15.32 -6.29 -16.02
C THR A 90 -15.89 -5.82 -14.68
N SER A 91 -17.22 -5.67 -14.57
CA SER A 91 -17.90 -5.26 -13.33
C SER A 91 -17.57 -6.19 -12.16
N THR A 92 -17.63 -7.50 -12.41
CA THR A 92 -17.32 -8.54 -11.43
C THR A 92 -15.88 -8.44 -10.94
N ILE A 93 -14.92 -8.28 -11.85
CA ILE A 93 -13.50 -8.14 -11.52
C ILE A 93 -13.24 -6.88 -10.69
N LEU A 94 -13.81 -5.74 -11.10
CA LEU A 94 -13.65 -4.48 -10.37
C LEU A 94 -14.26 -4.55 -8.97
N ASN A 95 -15.39 -5.25 -8.82
CA ASN A 95 -16.02 -5.46 -7.51
C ASN A 95 -15.12 -6.28 -6.57
N TRP A 96 -14.43 -7.30 -7.08
CA TRP A 96 -13.47 -8.07 -6.26
C TRP A 96 -12.31 -7.24 -5.75
N LEU A 97 -11.74 -6.39 -6.60
CA LEU A 97 -10.67 -5.49 -6.20
C LEU A 97 -11.17 -4.44 -5.18
N HIS A 98 -12.40 -3.98 -5.33
CA HIS A 98 -13.03 -3.10 -4.35
C HIS A 98 -13.25 -3.78 -2.98
N ARG A 99 -13.73 -5.03 -2.99
CA ARG A 99 -13.89 -5.83 -1.76
C ARG A 99 -12.55 -6.14 -1.09
N TYR A 100 -11.53 -6.50 -1.87
CA TYR A 100 -10.17 -6.65 -1.36
C TYR A 100 -9.69 -5.37 -0.65
N ASP A 101 -9.85 -4.21 -1.29
CA ASP A 101 -9.37 -2.95 -0.72
C ASP A 101 -10.10 -2.62 0.59
N THR A 102 -11.43 -2.73 0.60
CA THR A 102 -12.26 -2.35 1.74
C THR A 102 -12.28 -3.37 2.89
N GLU A 103 -12.25 -4.67 2.60
CA GLU A 103 -12.42 -5.74 3.60
C GLU A 103 -11.11 -6.41 4.05
N GLU A 104 -10.01 -6.24 3.32
CA GLU A 104 -8.75 -6.91 3.67
C GLU A 104 -7.61 -5.91 3.85
N ARG A 105 -7.41 -5.08 2.83
CA ARG A 105 -6.30 -4.12 2.83
C ARG A 105 -6.50 -3.05 3.90
N MET A 106 -7.71 -2.51 4.06
CA MET A 106 -8.00 -1.53 5.12
C MET A 106 -7.75 -2.09 6.52
N HIS A 107 -8.18 -3.33 6.79
CA HIS A 107 -7.94 -3.96 8.09
C HIS A 107 -6.44 -4.15 8.36
N GLN A 108 -5.66 -4.55 7.36
CA GLN A 108 -4.20 -4.67 7.52
C GLN A 108 -3.55 -3.30 7.77
N ILE A 109 -4.00 -2.25 7.08
CA ILE A 109 -3.53 -0.88 7.30
C ILE A 109 -3.83 -0.42 8.74
N GLU A 110 -5.03 -0.68 9.24
CA GLU A 110 -5.43 -0.31 10.59
C GLU A 110 -4.64 -1.06 11.67
N GLN A 111 -4.42 -2.37 11.47
CA GLN A 111 -3.57 -3.18 12.35
C GLN A 111 -2.14 -2.64 12.38
N ASN A 112 -1.56 -2.33 11.21
CA ASN A 112 -0.22 -1.77 11.13
C ASN A 112 -0.15 -0.42 11.86
N ARG A 113 -1.12 0.49 11.64
CA ARG A 113 -1.19 1.78 12.36
C ARG A 113 -1.28 1.59 13.88
N SER A 114 -2.08 0.62 14.33
CA SER A 114 -2.25 0.33 15.75
C SER A 114 -0.96 -0.23 16.37
N ALA A 115 -0.22 -1.07 15.64
CA ALA A 115 1.08 -1.55 16.07
C ALA A 115 2.11 -0.42 16.19
N TYR A 116 2.18 0.49 15.22
CA TYR A 116 3.04 1.67 15.31
C TYR A 116 2.69 2.57 16.50
N LYS A 117 1.40 2.85 16.72
CA LYS A 117 0.95 3.63 17.89
C LYS A 117 1.30 2.96 19.21
N LYS A 118 1.17 1.64 19.29
CA LYS A 118 1.52 0.87 20.48
C LYS A 118 3.03 0.96 20.78
N GLN A 119 3.86 0.87 19.74
CA GLN A 119 5.31 1.01 19.84
C GLN A 119 5.75 2.44 20.25
N GLU A 120 5.01 3.48 19.87
CA GLU A 120 5.23 4.85 20.38
C GLU A 120 4.78 5.01 21.83
N SER A 121 3.75 4.27 22.26
CA SER A 121 3.21 4.34 23.62
C SER A 121 3.93 3.45 24.64
N GLU A 122 4.65 2.42 24.19
CA GLU A 122 5.57 1.70 25.05
C GLU A 122 6.67 2.67 25.48
N PRO A 123 6.91 2.86 26.79
CA PRO A 123 7.96 3.75 27.22
C PRO A 123 9.27 3.22 26.67
N GLN A 124 9.77 3.84 25.62
CA GLN A 124 11.15 3.65 25.20
C GLN A 124 11.95 4.07 26.42
N ILE A 125 12.63 3.10 27.05
CA ILE A 125 13.72 3.43 27.95
C ILE A 125 14.64 4.26 27.08
N ASP A 126 14.62 5.57 27.29
CA ASP A 126 15.51 6.50 26.62
C ASP A 126 16.90 6.14 27.15
N VAL A 127 17.55 5.22 26.44
CA VAL A 127 18.85 4.66 26.81
C VAL A 127 19.85 5.78 26.96
N LEU A 128 19.69 6.87 26.19
CA LEU A 128 20.51 8.06 26.30
C LEU A 128 20.19 8.85 27.57
N ALA A 129 18.92 9.01 27.96
CA ALA A 129 18.56 9.62 29.24
C ALA A 129 18.99 8.77 30.45
N ALA A 130 18.84 7.45 30.38
CA ALA A 130 19.29 6.52 31.40
C ALA A 130 20.83 6.51 31.52
N TYR A 131 21.53 6.48 30.38
CA TYR A 131 22.99 6.60 30.30
C TYR A 131 23.49 7.96 30.79
N ASN A 132 22.86 9.07 30.40
CA ASN A 132 23.23 10.40 30.85
C ASN A 132 22.98 10.59 32.35
N LYS A 133 21.92 9.97 32.88
CA LYS A 133 21.65 9.93 34.32
C LYS A 133 22.76 9.17 35.06
N GLU A 134 23.21 8.04 34.51
CA GLU A 134 24.31 7.24 35.07
C GLU A 134 25.66 7.97 34.95
N ILE A 135 25.97 8.57 33.80
CA ILE A 135 27.17 9.39 33.59
C ILE A 135 27.19 10.59 34.52
N LYS A 136 26.05 11.25 34.76
CA LYS A 136 25.97 12.34 35.74
C LYS A 136 26.26 11.84 37.16
N HIS A 137 25.74 10.68 37.53
CA HIS A 137 25.99 10.03 38.81
C HIS A 137 27.47 9.60 38.99
N LEU A 138 28.14 9.25 37.89
CA LEU A 138 29.58 8.95 37.84
C LEU A 138 30.44 10.22 37.82
N GLN A 139 29.99 11.28 37.16
CA GLN A 139 30.63 12.60 37.13
C GLN A 139 30.61 13.27 38.50
N GLU A 140 29.53 13.08 39.26
CA GLU A 140 29.40 13.53 40.65
C GLU A 140 30.32 12.74 41.61
N ASN A 141 30.91 11.61 41.17
CA ASN A 141 31.76 10.72 41.98
C ASN A 141 33.17 10.45 41.40
N ASN A 142 33.79 11.46 40.77
CA ASN A 142 35.16 11.50 40.20
C ASN A 142 35.32 10.99 38.74
N GLY A 143 35.66 11.95 37.85
CA GLY A 143 36.55 11.75 36.69
C GLY A 143 35.88 11.47 35.33
N VAL A 144 35.91 12.47 34.43
CA VAL A 144 35.30 12.43 33.07
C VAL A 144 36.21 11.74 32.03
N PRO A 145 35.68 10.85 31.16
CA PRO A 145 36.29 10.57 29.85
C PRO A 145 35.42 10.94 28.63
N ARG A 146 36.10 11.06 27.49
CA ARG A 146 35.85 11.89 26.30
C ARG A 146 35.30 11.08 25.11
N LEU A 147 34.00 11.16 24.77
CA LEU A 147 33.43 10.64 23.50
C LEU A 147 32.13 11.41 23.12
N VAL A 148 32.21 12.47 22.29
CA VAL A 148 31.03 13.28 21.85
C VAL A 148 30.90 13.34 20.31
N THR A 149 31.78 12.70 19.56
CA THR A 149 31.88 12.93 18.10
C THR A 149 31.11 11.93 17.23
N GLU A 150 30.83 10.70 17.69
CA GLU A 150 30.20 9.65 16.85
C GLU A 150 28.66 9.73 16.77
N SER A 151 28.02 10.53 17.64
CA SER A 151 26.56 10.61 17.78
C SER A 151 25.85 11.51 16.77
N LYS A 152 26.58 12.38 16.05
CA LYS A 152 25.95 13.34 15.12
C LYS A 152 25.62 12.73 13.76
N GLU A 153 26.43 11.79 13.27
CA GLU A 153 26.24 11.19 11.94
C GLU A 153 25.06 10.20 11.92
N LYS A 154 24.87 9.42 13.00
CA LYS A 154 23.71 8.51 13.14
C LYS A 154 22.39 9.27 13.24
N GLN A 155 22.36 10.40 13.95
CA GLN A 155 21.16 11.24 14.06
C GLN A 155 20.77 11.89 12.72
N GLN A 156 21.74 12.20 11.86
CA GLN A 156 21.46 12.80 10.55
C GLN A 156 20.83 11.77 9.58
N GLN A 157 21.35 10.54 9.55
CA GLN A 157 20.78 9.46 8.73
C GLN A 157 19.37 9.06 9.16
N GLU A 158 19.09 9.04 10.47
CA GLU A 158 17.75 8.75 10.99
C GLU A 158 16.73 9.85 10.67
N ARG A 159 17.16 11.12 10.69
CA ARG A 159 16.33 12.27 10.30
C ARG A 159 15.99 12.25 8.81
N GLU A 160 16.93 11.85 7.96
CA GLU A 160 16.71 11.72 6.51
C GLU A 160 15.74 10.58 6.17
N LYS A 161 15.81 9.46 6.89
CA LYS A 161 14.88 8.33 6.74
C LYS A 161 13.45 8.70 7.14
N LYS A 162 13.29 9.39 8.27
CA LYS A 162 11.98 9.92 8.72
C LYS A 162 11.42 10.98 7.75
N ARG A 163 12.27 11.79 7.14
CA ARG A 163 11.87 12.81 6.15
C ARG A 163 11.25 12.20 4.88
N GLY A 164 11.73 11.02 4.46
CA GLY A 164 11.15 10.28 3.33
C GLY A 164 9.76 9.70 3.61
N GLU A 165 9.52 9.22 4.83
CA GLU A 165 8.22 8.65 5.25
C GLU A 165 7.15 9.74 5.47
N LEU A 166 7.55 10.89 6.03
CA LEU A 166 6.70 12.07 6.17
C LEU A 166 6.20 12.61 4.81
N SER A 167 7.07 12.59 3.78
CA SER A 167 6.72 12.98 2.41
C SER A 167 5.62 12.10 1.80
N PHE A 168 5.68 10.78 2.02
CA PHE A 168 4.67 9.84 1.53
C PHE A 168 3.32 10.00 2.26
N GLN A 169 3.36 10.31 3.55
CA GLN A 169 2.16 10.52 4.36
C GLN A 169 1.44 11.82 3.99
N GLN A 170 2.21 12.89 3.71
CA GLN A 170 1.70 14.16 3.18
C GLN A 170 1.10 14.00 1.78
N TYR A 171 1.79 13.28 0.87
CA TYR A 171 1.26 12.97 -0.45
C TYR A 171 -0.07 12.20 -0.40
N ARG A 172 -0.19 11.22 0.51
CA ARG A 172 -1.43 10.46 0.71
C ARG A 172 -2.57 11.37 1.19
N GLU A 173 -2.32 12.24 2.15
CA GLU A 173 -3.33 13.16 2.67
C GLU A 173 -3.76 14.20 1.62
N GLU A 174 -2.82 14.70 0.83
CA GLU A 174 -3.07 15.64 -0.26
C GLU A 174 -3.90 15.01 -1.40
N TYR A 175 -3.62 13.75 -1.75
CA TYR A 175 -4.40 12.99 -2.73
C TYR A 175 -5.89 12.86 -2.34
N TYR A 176 -6.19 12.49 -1.09
CA TYR A 176 -7.57 12.38 -0.62
C TYR A 176 -8.25 13.75 -0.45
N LYS A 177 -7.49 14.80 -0.15
CA LYS A 177 -8.01 16.16 0.00
C LYS A 177 -8.41 16.79 -1.34
N ASN A 178 -7.66 16.49 -2.40
CA ASN A 178 -7.89 17.06 -3.73
C ASN A 178 -8.93 16.30 -4.58
N ARG A 179 -9.20 15.01 -4.28
CA ARG A 179 -10.18 14.22 -5.05
C ARG A 179 -11.63 14.37 -4.59
N VAL A 180 -11.88 14.82 -3.35
CA VAL A 180 -13.24 15.01 -2.80
C VAL A 180 -13.96 16.26 -3.35
N PRO A 181 -13.28 17.40 -3.61
CA PRO A 181 -13.89 18.56 -4.26
C PRO A 181 -14.10 18.36 -5.77
N GLU A 182 -13.14 17.74 -6.48
CA GLU A 182 -13.19 17.60 -7.95
C GLU A 182 -14.35 16.72 -8.44
N VAL A 183 -14.78 15.75 -7.63
CA VAL A 183 -15.96 14.91 -7.89
C VAL A 183 -17.27 15.65 -7.56
N ARG A 184 -17.26 16.58 -6.60
CA ARG A 184 -18.45 17.39 -6.26
C ARG A 184 -18.73 18.50 -7.26
N GLU A 185 -17.69 19.16 -7.79
CA GLU A 185 -17.87 20.23 -8.79
C GLU A 185 -18.29 19.68 -10.16
N LYS A 186 -17.79 18.51 -10.57
CA LYS A 186 -18.22 17.87 -11.83
C LYS A 186 -19.67 17.39 -11.77
N VAL A 187 -20.15 16.92 -10.62
CA VAL A 187 -21.55 16.51 -10.41
C VAL A 187 -22.51 17.70 -10.28
N ALA A 188 -22.01 18.87 -9.87
CA ALA A 188 -22.79 20.11 -9.78
C ALA A 188 -22.85 20.90 -11.11
N ALA A 189 -21.94 20.64 -12.06
CA ALA A 189 -21.92 21.31 -13.37
C ALA A 189 -22.77 20.59 -14.44
N GLU A 190 -23.32 19.42 -14.13
CA GLU A 190 -24.17 18.60 -15.03
C GLU A 190 -25.67 18.59 -14.62
N GLN A 191 -26.09 19.51 -13.73
CA GLN A 191 -27.50 19.79 -13.39
C GLN A 191 -27.90 21.20 -13.84
#